data_AF-A0A2A5DDB3-F1
#
_entry.id   AF-A0A2A5DDB3-F1
#
_cell.length_a   1.000
_cell.length_b   1.000
_cell.length_c   1.000
_cell.angle_alpha   90.00
_cell.angle_beta   90.00
_cell.angle_gamma   90.00
#
_symmetry.space_group_name_H-M   'P 1'
#
loop_
_entity.id
_entity.type
_entity.pdbx_description
1 polymer ?
#
loop_
_entity_poly.entity_id
_entity_poly.type
_entity_poly.pdbx_seq_one_letter_code
_entity_poly.pdbx_strand_id
1 'polypeptide(L)'
;MDLSKVKWVVIVLVVVGGGWLVTEGGMDYVFNAATEELPGNDPEKDVIDEASLSKYGGFLLSTFRYTKAKIFYTAAIERYGPEGGNYYWNIYQLARCEEKMGNYESAVLLLRELHNVDGDAFDERVPGRDTLKLRIMKLVETHDLSHLAVP
;
A
#
# COMPACT_ATOMS: atom_id res chain seq x y z
N MET A 1 34.00 -27.06 -11.41
CA MET A 1 32.76 -27.02 -10.63
C MET A 1 31.60 -26.98 -11.61
N ASP A 2 30.68 -27.94 -11.54
CA ASP A 2 29.64 -28.10 -12.57
C ASP A 2 28.57 -27.01 -12.39
N LEU A 3 28.60 -26.00 -13.27
CA LEU A 3 27.79 -24.79 -13.18
C LEU A 3 26.28 -25.10 -13.23
N SER A 4 25.92 -26.26 -13.77
CA SER A 4 24.54 -26.76 -13.87
C SER A 4 23.91 -27.07 -12.50
N LYS A 5 24.66 -27.69 -11.58
CA LYS A 5 24.18 -28.03 -10.22
C LYS A 5 24.07 -26.78 -9.35
N VAL A 6 25.01 -25.84 -9.48
CA VAL A 6 24.98 -24.57 -8.74
C VAL A 6 23.77 -23.73 -9.14
N LYS A 7 23.46 -23.64 -10.45
CA LYS A 7 22.26 -22.93 -10.94
C LYS A 7 20.97 -23.49 -10.34
N TRP A 8 20.82 -24.81 -10.30
CA TRP A 8 19.64 -25.44 -9.71
C TRP A 8 19.52 -25.18 -8.21
N VAL A 9 20.62 -25.25 -7.46
CA VAL A 9 20.62 -24.91 -6.03
C VAL A 9 20.22 -23.45 -5.80
N VAL A 10 20.73 -22.52 -6.61
CA VAL A 10 20.35 -21.09 -6.53
C VAL A 10 18.87 -20.90 -6.86
N ILE A 11 18.35 -21.55 -7.91
CA ILE A 11 16.93 -21.48 -8.27
C ILE A 11 16.05 -21.99 -7.12
N VAL A 12 16.40 -23.14 -6.53
CA VAL A 12 15.65 -23.70 -5.40
C VAL A 12 15.66 -22.75 -4.22
N LEU A 13 16.80 -22.16 -3.89
CA LEU A 13 16.88 -21.16 -2.81
C LEU A 13 16.02 -19.92 -3.09
N VAL A 14 15.99 -19.43 -4.33
CA VAL A 14 15.14 -18.29 -4.72
C VAL A 14 13.66 -18.64 -4.63
N VAL A 15 13.26 -19.84 -5.06
CA VAL A 15 11.86 -20.29 -5.00
C VAL A 15 11.41 -20.53 -3.55
N VAL A 16 12.26 -21.18 -2.74
CA VAL A 16 11.95 -21.45 -1.32
C VAL A 16 11.94 -20.15 -0.53
N GLY A 17 12.94 -19.30 -0.70
CA GLY A 17 13.02 -17.99 -0.03
C GLY A 17 11.89 -17.06 -0.46
N GLY A 18 11.62 -16.99 -1.77
CA GLY A 18 10.48 -16.25 -2.31
C GLY A 18 9.14 -16.77 -1.81
N GLY A 19 8.97 -18.09 -1.75
CA GLY A 19 7.79 -18.74 -1.17
C GLY A 19 7.63 -18.45 0.32
N TRP A 20 8.72 -18.40 1.08
CA TRP A 20 8.71 -18.05 2.50
C TRP A 20 8.27 -16.61 2.75
N LEU A 21 8.64 -15.65 1.89
CA LEU A 21 8.17 -14.26 2.00
C LEU A 21 6.64 -14.11 1.84
N VAL A 22 5.96 -15.12 1.28
CA VAL A 22 4.49 -15.18 1.20
C VAL A 22 3.87 -15.79 2.46
N THR A 23 4.66 -16.30 3.41
CA THR A 23 4.18 -16.82 4.70
C THR A 23 4.07 -15.71 5.75
N GLU A 24 3.41 -15.99 6.87
CA GLU A 24 3.24 -15.00 7.95
C GLU A 24 4.58 -14.54 8.53
N GLY A 25 5.48 -15.47 8.83
CA GLY A 25 6.81 -15.12 9.34
C GLY A 25 7.65 -14.29 8.37
N GLY A 26 7.50 -14.53 7.05
CA GLY A 26 8.17 -13.75 6.02
C GLY A 26 7.66 -12.30 5.94
N MET A 27 6.35 -12.13 6.04
CA MET A 27 5.73 -10.80 6.04
C MET A 27 6.09 -10.01 7.30
N ASP A 28 6.04 -10.65 8.47
CA ASP A 28 6.39 -9.99 9.74
C ASP A 28 7.87 -9.60 9.77
N TYR A 29 8.76 -10.42 9.22
CA TYR A 29 10.18 -10.08 9.08
C TYR A 29 10.37 -8.81 8.24
N VAL A 30 9.71 -8.71 7.08
CA VAL A 30 9.81 -7.54 6.21
C VAL A 30 9.23 -6.29 6.89
N PHE A 31 8.07 -6.43 7.54
CA PHE A 31 7.45 -5.33 8.25
C PHE A 31 8.37 -4.80 9.36
N ASN A 32 8.92 -5.70 10.18
CA ASN A 32 9.82 -5.33 11.26
C ASN A 32 11.11 -4.72 10.73
N ALA A 33 11.70 -5.27 9.67
CA ALA A 33 12.90 -4.71 9.06
C ALA A 33 12.68 -3.27 8.54
N ALA A 34 11.53 -3.01 7.92
CA ALA A 34 11.18 -1.68 7.41
C ALA A 34 10.62 -0.72 8.48
N THR A 35 10.48 -1.16 9.74
CA THR A 35 9.97 -0.34 10.84
C THR A 35 10.91 -0.26 12.04
N GLU A 36 12.08 -0.90 11.95
CA GLU A 36 13.07 -1.04 13.02
C GLU A 36 13.64 0.31 13.49
N GLU A 37 14.00 1.18 12.55
CA GLU A 37 14.57 2.49 12.85
C GLU A 37 13.50 3.57 12.85
N LEU A 38 13.74 4.68 13.57
CA LEU A 38 12.83 5.83 13.52
C LEU A 38 13.09 6.65 12.25
N PRO A 39 12.03 7.19 11.60
CA PRO A 39 12.20 8.11 10.47
C PRO A 39 13.09 9.31 10.83
N GLY A 40 13.95 9.72 9.90
CA GLY A 40 14.86 10.85 10.02
C GLY A 40 16.27 10.51 10.51
N ASN A 41 16.55 9.26 10.88
CA ASN A 41 17.89 8.82 11.26
C ASN A 41 18.82 8.63 10.05
N ASP A 42 18.31 8.00 8.98
CA ASP A 42 19.03 7.76 7.73
C ASP A 42 18.06 7.99 6.54
N PRO A 43 18.18 9.14 5.84
CA PRO A 43 17.30 9.48 4.73
C PRO A 43 17.32 8.48 3.58
N GLU A 44 18.45 7.81 3.32
CA GLU A 44 18.52 6.82 2.24
C GLU A 44 17.77 5.55 2.63
N LYS A 45 17.92 5.13 3.88
CA LYS A 45 17.19 3.99 4.43
C LYS A 45 15.70 4.27 4.52
N ASP A 46 15.30 5.47 4.92
CA ASP A 46 13.89 5.87 5.00
C ASP A 46 13.16 5.73 3.66
N VAL A 47 13.81 6.13 2.57
CA VAL A 47 13.26 5.95 1.20
C VAL A 47 13.09 4.47 0.86
N ILE A 48 14.05 3.63 1.25
CA ILE A 48 14.01 2.19 1.01
C ILE A 48 12.91 1.53 1.84
N ASP A 49 12.78 1.90 3.10
CA ASP A 49 11.81 1.35 4.05
C ASP A 49 10.39 1.75 3.66
N GLU A 50 10.16 3.02 3.33
CA GLU A 50 8.87 3.50 2.80
C GLU A 50 8.49 2.76 1.51
N ALA A 51 9.42 2.64 0.56
CA ALA A 51 9.19 1.93 -0.68
C ALA A 51 8.92 0.44 -0.44
N SER A 52 9.58 -0.17 0.54
CA SER A 52 9.38 -1.56 0.93
C SER A 52 7.97 -1.77 1.48
N LEU A 53 7.54 -0.93 2.43
CA LEU A 53 6.18 -0.99 2.97
C LEU A 53 5.12 -0.85 1.86
N SER A 54 5.31 0.12 0.97
CA SER A 54 4.38 0.41 -0.14
C SER A 54 4.30 -0.76 -1.14
N LYS A 55 5.45 -1.34 -1.51
CA LYS A 55 5.53 -2.47 -2.45
C LYS A 55 4.92 -3.74 -1.86
N TYR A 56 5.24 -4.05 -0.61
CA TYR A 56 4.67 -5.22 0.06
C TYR A 56 3.17 -5.05 0.31
N GLY A 57 2.71 -3.86 0.67
CA GLY A 57 1.27 -3.54 0.70
C GLY A 57 0.59 -3.86 -0.64
N GLY A 58 1.23 -3.51 -1.76
CA GLY A 58 0.71 -3.79 -3.11
C GLY A 58 0.67 -5.27 -3.46
N PHE A 59 1.72 -6.01 -3.07
CA PHE A 59 1.76 -7.47 -3.19
C PHE A 59 0.64 -8.14 -2.37
N LEU A 60 0.43 -7.70 -1.13
CA LEU A 60 -0.61 -8.22 -0.25
C LEU A 60 -2.01 -7.92 -0.77
N LEU A 61 -2.24 -6.70 -1.28
CA LEU A 61 -3.49 -6.33 -1.92
C LEU A 61 -3.78 -7.21 -3.14
N SER A 62 -2.76 -7.47 -3.97
CA SER A 62 -2.86 -8.32 -5.17
C SER A 62 -3.09 -9.80 -4.85
N THR A 63 -2.68 -10.25 -3.66
CA THR A 63 -2.89 -11.61 -3.16
C THR A 63 -4.11 -11.75 -2.25
N PHE A 64 -5.04 -10.78 -2.30
CA PHE A 64 -6.30 -10.76 -1.55
C PHE A 64 -6.13 -10.68 -0.01
N ARG A 65 -4.96 -10.26 0.48
CA ARG A 65 -4.63 -10.14 1.91
C ARG A 65 -4.88 -8.72 2.41
N TYR A 66 -6.11 -8.25 2.30
CA TYR A 66 -6.49 -6.84 2.46
C TYR A 66 -6.17 -6.27 3.84
N THR A 67 -6.42 -7.01 4.91
CA THR A 67 -6.11 -6.57 6.28
C THR A 67 -4.62 -6.37 6.50
N LYS A 68 -3.78 -7.26 5.97
CA LYS A 68 -2.31 -7.10 6.06
C LYS A 68 -1.82 -5.97 5.15
N ALA A 69 -2.37 -5.85 3.94
CA ALA A 69 -2.06 -4.72 3.06
C ALA A 69 -2.34 -3.38 3.74
N LYS A 70 -3.49 -3.26 4.41
CA LYS A 70 -3.84 -2.08 5.22
C LYS A 70 -2.78 -1.75 6.26
N ILE A 71 -2.30 -2.73 7.03
CA ILE A 71 -1.24 -2.51 8.04
C ILE A 71 0.01 -1.89 7.41
N PHE A 72 0.46 -2.41 6.27
CA PHE A 72 1.64 -1.89 5.57
C PHE A 72 1.44 -0.46 5.05
N TYR A 73 0.29 -0.18 4.43
CA TYR A 73 -0.01 1.16 3.94
C TYR A 73 -0.18 2.17 5.07
N THR A 74 -0.91 1.81 6.13
CA THR A 74 -1.06 2.65 7.32
C THR A 74 0.29 2.95 7.97
N ALA A 75 1.16 1.94 8.13
CA ALA A 75 2.48 2.15 8.68
C ALA A 75 3.33 3.12 7.83
N ALA A 76 3.29 3.01 6.50
CA ALA A 76 4.01 3.95 5.63
C ALA A 76 3.46 5.38 5.76
N ILE A 77 2.14 5.54 5.75
CA ILE A 77 1.45 6.85 5.87
C ILE A 77 1.77 7.50 7.23
N GLU A 78 1.65 6.75 8.33
CA GLU A 78 1.85 7.27 9.68
C GLU A 78 3.30 7.63 9.98
N ARG A 79 4.25 6.86 9.41
CA ARG A 79 5.69 7.05 9.68
C ARG A 79 6.28 8.21 8.89
N TYR A 80 5.97 8.30 7.60
CA TYR A 80 6.61 9.28 6.71
C TYR A 80 5.74 10.50 6.44
N GLY A 81 4.43 10.41 6.69
CA GLY A 81 3.50 11.52 6.49
C GLY A 81 3.53 12.07 5.06
N PRO A 82 3.02 13.30 4.85
CA PRO A 82 2.96 13.94 3.53
C PRO A 82 4.32 14.17 2.85
N GLU A 83 5.42 14.07 3.59
CA GLU A 83 6.79 14.17 3.06
C GLU A 83 7.27 12.86 2.42
N GLY A 84 6.60 11.73 2.72
CA GLY A 84 6.88 10.44 2.12
C GLY A 84 6.61 10.40 0.62
N GLY A 85 7.54 9.85 -0.15
CA GLY A 85 7.47 9.82 -1.61
C GLY A 85 6.34 8.93 -2.17
N ASN A 86 5.70 8.11 -1.34
CA ASN A 86 4.56 7.27 -1.70
C ASN A 86 3.30 7.62 -0.92
N TYR A 87 3.26 8.73 -0.16
CA TYR A 87 2.16 9.07 0.74
C TYR A 87 0.77 9.03 0.07
N TYR A 88 0.57 9.82 -1.00
CA TYR A 88 -0.73 9.91 -1.68
C TYR A 88 -1.12 8.60 -2.38
N TRP A 89 -0.14 7.92 -2.96
CA TRP A 89 -0.35 6.58 -3.51
C TRP A 89 -0.78 5.58 -2.44
N ASN A 90 -0.17 5.62 -1.27
CA ASN A 90 -0.51 4.73 -0.16
C ASN A 90 -1.91 5.01 0.39
N ILE A 91 -2.34 6.28 0.47
CA ILE A 91 -3.75 6.62 0.81
C ILE A 91 -4.71 6.01 -0.21
N TYR A 92 -4.39 6.13 -1.50
CA TYR A 92 -5.22 5.56 -2.55
C TYR A 92 -5.30 4.03 -2.46
N GLN A 93 -4.18 3.36 -2.19
CA GLN A 93 -4.16 1.92 -1.99
C GLN A 93 -4.86 1.48 -0.71
N LEU A 94 -4.76 2.27 0.36
CA LEU A 94 -5.50 2.04 1.60
C LEU A 94 -7.01 2.13 1.34
N ALA A 95 -7.48 3.11 0.56
CA ALA A 95 -8.89 3.20 0.15
C ALA A 95 -9.34 1.94 -0.60
N ARG A 96 -8.51 1.42 -1.52
CA ARG A 96 -8.78 0.14 -2.19
C ARG A 96 -8.85 -1.04 -1.22
N CYS A 97 -8.00 -1.06 -0.19
CA CYS A 97 -8.07 -2.09 0.85
C CYS A 97 -9.42 -2.01 1.59
N GLU A 98 -9.83 -0.82 2.00
CA GLU A 98 -11.11 -0.60 2.69
C GLU A 98 -12.32 -1.04 1.83
N GLU A 99 -12.35 -0.68 0.54
CA GLU A 99 -13.39 -1.14 -0.39
C GLU A 99 -13.46 -2.66 -0.46
N LYS A 100 -12.30 -3.34 -0.49
CA LYS A 100 -12.22 -4.80 -0.57
C LYS A 100 -12.59 -5.50 0.74
N MET A 101 -12.49 -4.81 1.87
CA MET A 101 -12.94 -5.28 3.17
C MET A 101 -14.42 -4.96 3.46
N GLY A 102 -15.08 -4.18 2.59
CA GLY A 102 -16.47 -3.75 2.78
C GLY A 102 -16.62 -2.49 3.64
N ASN A 103 -15.52 -1.83 3.99
CA ASN A 103 -15.50 -0.61 4.79
C ASN A 103 -15.69 0.62 3.88
N TYR A 104 -16.84 0.70 3.24
CA TYR A 104 -17.10 1.69 2.17
C TYR A 104 -17.05 3.14 2.66
N GLU A 105 -17.46 3.40 3.90
CA GLU A 105 -17.37 4.72 4.52
C GLU A 105 -15.91 5.19 4.61
N SER A 106 -15.03 4.36 5.17
CA SER A 106 -13.60 4.68 5.26
C SER A 106 -12.96 4.86 3.89
N ALA A 107 -13.34 4.03 2.90
CA ALA A 107 -12.88 4.19 1.53
C ALA A 107 -13.29 5.56 0.94
N VAL A 108 -14.55 5.96 1.13
CA VAL A 108 -15.04 7.27 0.65
C VAL A 108 -14.28 8.42 1.30
N LEU A 109 -14.01 8.34 2.60
CA LEU A 109 -13.25 9.37 3.31
C LEU A 109 -11.82 9.52 2.76
N LEU A 110 -11.12 8.41 2.53
CA LEU A 110 -9.76 8.42 1.96
C LEU A 110 -9.74 8.93 0.52
N LEU A 111 -10.71 8.53 -0.32
CA LEU A 111 -10.83 9.05 -1.68
C LEU A 111 -11.16 10.55 -1.70
N ARG A 112 -11.98 11.01 -0.75
CA ARG A 112 -12.33 12.42 -0.59
C ARG A 112 -11.12 13.25 -0.15
N GLU A 113 -10.28 12.72 0.73
CA GLU A 113 -9.01 13.34 1.09
C GLU A 113 -8.16 13.60 -0.16
N LEU A 114 -7.93 12.56 -0.97
CA LEU A 114 -7.19 12.68 -2.24
C LEU A 114 -7.84 13.66 -3.22
N HIS A 115 -9.17 13.65 -3.33
CA HIS A 115 -9.90 14.59 -4.20
C HIS A 115 -9.74 16.05 -3.73
N ASN A 116 -9.73 16.29 -2.42
CA ASN A 116 -9.67 17.64 -1.86
C ASN A 116 -8.28 18.26 -1.96
N VAL A 117 -7.24 17.43 -1.84
CA VAL A 117 -5.84 17.85 -1.96
C VAL A 117 -5.31 17.83 -3.39
N ASP A 118 -6.11 17.38 -4.37
CA ASP A 118 -5.65 17.20 -5.76
C ASP A 118 -4.47 16.21 -5.83
N GLY A 119 -4.67 15.01 -5.26
CA GLY A 119 -3.59 14.02 -5.05
C GLY A 119 -2.83 13.61 -6.32
N ASP A 120 -3.44 13.71 -7.50
CA ASP A 120 -2.79 13.47 -8.80
C ASP A 120 -1.76 14.53 -9.19
N ALA A 121 -1.87 15.75 -8.64
CA ALA A 121 -0.86 16.79 -8.80
C ALA A 121 0.43 16.48 -8.03
N PHE A 122 0.34 15.67 -6.97
CA PHE A 122 1.49 15.23 -6.16
C PHE A 122 2.03 13.88 -6.58
N ASP A 123 1.16 12.97 -7.06
CA ASP A 123 1.53 11.62 -7.46
C ASP A 123 0.69 11.16 -8.66
N GLU A 124 1.34 11.06 -9.83
CA GLU A 124 0.69 10.69 -11.11
C GLU A 124 0.01 9.31 -11.09
N ARG A 125 0.34 8.45 -10.12
CA ARG A 125 -0.29 7.14 -9.97
C ARG A 125 -1.69 7.27 -9.38
N VAL A 126 -1.97 8.33 -8.63
CA VAL A 126 -3.29 8.61 -8.08
C VAL A 126 -4.24 9.00 -9.23
N PRO A 127 -5.45 8.43 -9.30
CA PRO A 127 -6.40 8.82 -10.33
C PRO A 127 -6.74 10.31 -10.25
N GLY A 128 -6.91 10.94 -11.41
CA GLY A 128 -7.26 12.35 -11.47
C GLY A 128 -8.57 12.69 -10.76
N ARG A 129 -8.69 13.97 -10.38
CA ARG A 129 -9.80 14.49 -9.56
C ARG A 129 -11.20 14.08 -10.02
N ASP A 130 -11.49 14.16 -11.32
CA ASP A 130 -12.79 13.75 -11.87
C ASP A 130 -13.05 12.25 -11.70
N THR A 131 -12.00 11.43 -11.83
CA THR A 131 -12.10 9.97 -11.63
C THR A 131 -12.37 9.65 -10.16
N LEU A 132 -11.69 10.34 -9.23
CA LEU A 132 -11.96 10.20 -7.79
C LEU A 132 -13.39 10.62 -7.46
N LYS A 133 -13.86 11.75 -7.99
CA LYS A 133 -15.24 12.22 -7.78
C LYS A 133 -16.28 11.19 -8.25
N LEU A 134 -16.13 10.67 -9.46
CA LEU A 134 -17.03 9.65 -10.00
C LEU A 134 -17.03 8.38 -9.14
N ARG A 135 -15.86 7.96 -8.66
CA ARG A 135 -15.73 6.79 -7.80
C ARG A 135 -16.38 7.00 -6.43
N ILE A 136 -16.19 8.17 -5.83
CA ILE A 136 -16.85 8.56 -4.56
C ILE A 136 -18.36 8.53 -4.74
N MET A 137 -18.90 9.20 -5.77
CA MET A 137 -20.34 9.23 -6.04
C MET A 137 -20.91 7.82 -6.19
N LYS A 138 -20.22 6.97 -6.95
CA LYS A 138 -20.63 5.57 -7.15
C LYS A 138 -20.67 4.77 -5.84
N LEU A 139 -19.64 4.90 -4.99
CA LEU A 139 -19.61 4.21 -3.70
C LEU A 139 -20.72 4.73 -2.78
N VAL A 140 -20.93 6.05 -2.76
CA VAL A 140 -21.99 6.68 -1.96
C VAL A 140 -23.37 6.20 -2.37
N GLU A 141 -23.66 6.18 -3.67
CA GLU A 141 -24.95 5.73 -4.20
C GLU A 141 -25.16 4.23 -3.98
N THR A 142 -24.15 3.40 -4.29
CA THR A 142 -24.27 1.93 -4.24
C THR A 142 -24.42 1.41 -2.81
N HIS A 143 -23.86 2.11 -1.83
CA HIS A 143 -23.83 1.67 -0.43
C HIS A 143 -24.67 2.55 0.52
N ASP A 144 -25.55 3.39 -0.04
CA ASP A 144 -26.45 4.29 0.72
C ASP A 144 -25.72 5.20 1.73
N LEU A 145 -24.55 5.72 1.35
CA LEU A 145 -23.73 6.61 2.18
C LEU A 145 -24.04 8.08 1.89
N SER A 146 -25.32 8.42 1.71
CA SER A 146 -25.77 9.76 1.28
C SER A 146 -25.29 10.91 2.18
N HIS A 147 -25.06 10.64 3.47
CA HIS A 147 -24.47 11.58 4.41
C HIS A 147 -23.00 11.96 4.09
N LEU A 148 -22.31 11.18 3.24
CA LEU A 148 -20.97 11.45 2.72
C LEU A 148 -20.98 12.02 1.29
N ALA A 149 -22.15 12.38 0.75
CA ALA A 149 -22.24 12.97 -0.57
C ALA A 149 -21.39 14.25 -0.66
N VAL A 150 -20.67 14.40 -1.77
CA VAL A 150 -19.91 15.62 -2.08
C VAL A 150 -20.89 16.61 -2.72
N PRO A 151 -20.97 17.88 -2.27
CA PRO A 151 -21.74 18.90 -2.97
C PRO A 151 -21.22 19.20 -4.37
#